data_AF-A0A4V1MGC4-F1
#
_entry.id   AF-A0A4V1MGC4-F1
#
_cell.length_a   1.000
_cell.length_b   1.000
_cell.length_c   1.000
_cell.angle_alpha   90.00
_cell.angle_beta   90.00
_cell.angle_gamma   90.00
#
_symmetry.space_group_name_H-M   'P 1'
#
loop_
_entity.id
_entity.type
_entity.pdbx_description
1 polymer ?
#
loop_
_entity_poly.entity_id
_entity_poly.type
_entity_poly.pdbx_seq_one_letter_code
_entity_poly.pdbx_strand_id
1 'polypeptide(L)'
;MNDGQYMPAVTILQNINGLSPKAENYRLLFMANCWYKLGEYQWTIDIADNLLQKDEHNELASQMKYLSYCEIRDFDNALEE
;
A
#
# COMPACT_ATOMS: atom_id res chain seq x y z
N MET A 1 -14.26 -8.92 -11.95
CA MET A 1 -13.07 -8.18 -11.51
C MET A 1 -13.30 -6.71 -11.86
N ASN A 2 -13.23 -5.82 -10.88
CA ASN A 2 -13.67 -4.42 -10.98
C ASN A 2 -12.47 -3.51 -11.28
N ASP A 3 -11.56 -3.98 -12.14
CA ASP A 3 -10.21 -3.43 -12.33
C ASP A 3 -10.24 -1.97 -12.84
N GLY A 4 -11.38 -1.56 -13.43
CA GLY A 4 -11.59 -0.20 -13.93
C GLY A 4 -11.70 0.89 -12.86
N GLN A 5 -11.80 0.57 -11.57
CA GLN A 5 -12.01 1.58 -10.51
C GLN A 5 -10.79 1.87 -9.63
N TYR A 6 -9.72 1.08 -9.71
CA TYR A 6 -8.54 1.28 -8.84
C TYR A 6 -7.69 2.48 -9.25
N MET A 7 -7.42 2.68 -10.54
CA MET A 7 -6.69 3.88 -10.99
C MET A 7 -7.44 5.19 -10.67
N PRO A 8 -8.76 5.30 -10.92
CA PRO A 8 -9.53 6.45 -10.44
C PRO A 8 -9.44 6.65 -8.91
N ALA A 9 -9.49 5.57 -8.13
CA ALA A 9 -9.36 5.65 -6.67
C ALA A 9 -7.99 6.18 -6.24
N VAL A 10 -6.91 5.71 -6.87
CA VAL A 10 -5.55 6.25 -6.65
C VAL A 10 -5.53 7.76 -6.91
N THR A 11 -6.06 8.22 -8.04
CA THR A 11 -6.10 9.66 -8.39
C THR A 11 -6.83 10.47 -7.33
N ILE A 12 -7.97 9.97 -6.83
CA ILE A 12 -8.71 10.64 -5.75
C ILE A 12 -7.86 10.70 -4.49
N LEU A 13 -7.31 9.56 -4.05
CA LEU A 13 -6.52 9.45 -2.83
C LEU A 13 -5.26 10.34 -2.88
N GLN A 14 -4.57 10.42 -4.01
CA GLN A 14 -3.39 11.28 -4.19
C GLN A 14 -3.70 12.77 -3.99
N ASN A 15 -4.90 13.21 -4.34
CA ASN A 15 -5.30 14.62 -4.28
C ASN A 15 -5.98 15.03 -2.96
N ILE A 16 -6.23 14.08 -2.05
CA ILE A 16 -6.75 14.40 -0.72
C ILE A 16 -5.63 15.01 0.13
N ASN A 17 -5.91 16.16 0.73
CA ASN A 17 -4.99 16.93 1.55
C ASN A 17 -5.63 17.32 2.88
N GLY A 18 -4.80 17.72 3.86
CA GLY A 18 -5.29 18.24 5.15
C GLY A 18 -5.89 17.17 6.08
N LEU A 19 -5.53 15.91 5.90
CA LEU A 19 -5.99 14.81 6.74
C LEU A 19 -5.34 14.84 8.12
N SER A 20 -6.06 14.35 9.12
CA SER A 20 -5.46 13.99 10.40
C SER A 20 -4.46 12.84 10.21
N PRO A 21 -3.47 12.67 11.11
CA PRO A 21 -2.50 11.58 11.00
C PRO A 21 -3.14 10.19 10.84
N LYS A 22 -4.23 9.91 11.58
CA LYS A 22 -4.97 8.66 11.46
C LYS A 22 -5.63 8.49 10.10
N ALA A 23 -6.23 9.55 9.55
CA ALA A 23 -6.85 9.50 8.23
C ALA A 23 -5.82 9.39 7.11
N GLU A 24 -4.64 10.01 7.29
CA GLU A 24 -3.50 9.85 6.38
C GLU A 24 -3.02 8.40 6.33
N ASN A 25 -2.94 7.71 7.47
CA ASN A 25 -2.57 6.30 7.50
C ASN A 25 -3.57 5.42 6.72
N TYR A 26 -4.88 5.67 6.87
CA TYR A 26 -5.89 4.98 6.06
C TYR A 26 -5.78 5.30 4.57
N ARG A 27 -5.47 6.56 4.22
CA ARG A 27 -5.26 6.96 2.83
C ARG A 27 -4.12 6.17 2.20
N LEU A 28 -2.98 6.07 2.88
CA LEU A 28 -1.82 5.29 2.43
C LEU A 28 -2.18 3.80 2.28
N LEU A 29 -2.86 3.22 3.27
CA LEU A 29 -3.28 1.83 3.21
C LEU A 29 -4.20 1.54 2.00
N PHE A 30 -5.19 2.41 1.75
CA PHE A 30 -6.07 2.26 0.60
C PHE A 30 -5.34 2.47 -0.73
N MET A 31 -4.39 3.39 -0.78
CA MET A 31 -3.56 3.60 -1.98
C MET A 31 -2.72 2.37 -2.29
N ALA A 32 -2.02 1.82 -1.29
CA ALA A 32 -1.25 0.59 -1.45
C ALA A 32 -2.15 -0.54 -1.97
N ASN A 33 -3.39 -0.65 -1.50
CA ASN A 33 -4.28 -1.73 -1.91
C ASN A 33 -4.74 -1.54 -3.36
N CYS A 34 -4.97 -0.30 -3.78
CA CYS A 34 -5.27 -0.02 -5.18
C CYS A 34 -4.10 -0.41 -6.09
N TRP A 35 -2.87 -0.07 -5.72
CA TRP A 35 -1.69 -0.47 -6.49
C TRP A 35 -1.49 -1.97 -6.54
N TYR A 36 -1.68 -2.67 -5.43
CA TYR A 36 -1.62 -4.13 -5.41
C TYR A 36 -2.64 -4.74 -6.38
N LYS A 37 -3.88 -4.23 -6.39
CA LYS A 37 -4.93 -4.70 -7.31
C LYS A 37 -4.66 -4.35 -8.78
N LEU A 38 -3.79 -3.38 -9.04
CA LEU A 38 -3.33 -3.03 -10.37
C LEU A 38 -2.09 -3.84 -10.81
N GLY A 39 -1.52 -4.66 -9.92
CA GLY A 39 -0.28 -5.39 -10.17
C GLY A 39 0.99 -4.54 -10.01
N GLU A 40 0.85 -3.33 -9.47
CA GLU A 40 1.94 -2.38 -9.25
C GLU A 40 2.58 -2.64 -7.87
N TYR A 41 3.26 -3.78 -7.76
CA TYR A 41 3.77 -4.29 -6.49
C TYR A 41 4.87 -3.42 -5.88
N GLN A 42 5.75 -2.83 -6.67
CA GLN A 42 6.77 -1.91 -6.15
C GLN A 42 6.13 -0.67 -5.51
N TRP A 43 5.12 -0.09 -6.15
CA TRP A 43 4.37 1.04 -5.59
C TRP A 43 3.63 0.66 -4.30
N THR A 44 3.13 -0.58 -4.23
CA THR A 44 2.51 -1.11 -3.01
C THR A 44 3.53 -1.15 -1.86
N ILE A 45 4.74 -1.67 -2.11
CA ILE A 45 5.84 -1.74 -1.14
C ILE A 45 6.21 -0.34 -0.66
N ASP A 46 6.48 0.59 -1.58
CA ASP A 46 6.93 1.95 -1.24
C ASP A 46 5.92 2.70 -0.36
N ILE A 47 4.62 2.53 -0.63
CA ILE A 47 3.55 3.18 0.15
C ILE A 47 3.35 2.49 1.49
N ALA A 48 3.42 1.15 1.53
CA ALA A 48 3.33 0.41 2.78
C ALA A 48 4.53 0.73 3.70
N ASP A 49 5.74 0.89 3.16
CA ASP A 49 6.91 1.37 3.91
C ASP A 49 6.71 2.78 4.46
N ASN A 50 6.15 3.69 3.66
CA ASN A 50 5.82 5.03 4.11
C ASN A 50 4.83 5.00 5.30
N LEU A 51 3.85 4.10 5.24
CA LEU A 51 2.90 3.90 6.33
C LEU A 51 3.58 3.32 7.58
N LEU A 52 4.45 2.31 7.43
CA LEU A 52 5.18 1.70 8.56
C LEU A 52 6.13 2.69 9.24
N GLN A 53 6.71 3.66 8.51
CA GLN A 53 7.48 4.75 9.11
C GLN A 53 6.64 5.66 10.03
N LYS A 54 5.32 5.69 9.86
CA LYS A 54 4.37 6.48 10.66
C LYS A 54 3.68 5.65 11.74
N ASP A 55 3.55 4.35 11.51
CA ASP A 55 2.84 3.39 12.33
C ASP A 55 3.48 2.01 12.15
N GLU A 56 4.56 1.77 12.89
CA GLU A 56 5.40 0.56 12.78
C GLU A 56 4.65 -0.74 13.13
N HIS A 57 3.51 -0.63 13.81
CA HIS A 57 2.67 -1.77 14.21
C HIS A 57 1.49 -1.98 13.26
N ASN A 58 1.49 -1.36 12.07
CA ASN A 58 0.42 -1.54 11.10
C ASN A 58 0.53 -2.90 10.39
N GLU A 59 -0.12 -3.92 10.96
CA GLU A 59 -0.10 -5.30 10.44
C GLU A 59 -0.58 -5.40 8.98
N LEU A 60 -1.53 -4.56 8.57
CA LEU A 60 -2.03 -4.56 7.19
C LEU A 60 -0.98 -4.04 6.21
N ALA A 61 -0.19 -3.04 6.60
CA ALA A 61 0.89 -2.52 5.76
C ALA A 61 1.99 -3.57 5.57
N SER A 62 2.43 -4.22 6.66
CA SER A 62 3.41 -5.31 6.61
C SER A 62 2.90 -6.48 5.76
N GLN A 63 1.64 -6.90 5.95
CA GLN A 63 1.04 -7.94 5.11
C GLN A 63 1.06 -7.58 3.62
N MET A 64 0.84 -6.31 3.27
CA MET A 64 0.88 -5.87 1.87
C MET A 64 2.28 -5.86 1.29
N LYS A 65 3.31 -5.53 2.09
CA LYS A 65 4.72 -5.70 1.69
C LYS A 65 5.03 -7.17 1.46
N TYR A 66 4.72 -8.04 2.43
CA TYR A 66 4.89 -9.49 2.33
C TYR A 66 4.30 -10.05 1.03
N LEU A 67 3.03 -9.75 0.77
CA LEU A 67 2.34 -10.24 -0.43
C LEU A 67 2.97 -9.67 -1.71
N SER A 68 3.35 -8.39 -1.71
CA SER A 68 3.98 -7.75 -2.88
C SER A 68 5.36 -8.33 -3.17
N TYR A 69 6.18 -8.59 -2.15
CA TYR A 69 7.45 -9.27 -2.27
C TYR A 69 7.29 -10.69 -2.85
N CYS A 70 6.26 -11.43 -2.41
CA CYS A 70 5.93 -12.73 -2.98
C CYS A 70 5.61 -12.65 -4.49
N GLU A 71 4.84 -11.65 -4.91
CA GLU A 71 4.45 -11.47 -6.32
C GLU A 71 5.65 -11.14 -7.23
N ILE A 72 6.62 -10.35 -6.73
CA ILE A 72 7.87 -10.06 -7.45
C ILE A 72 8.97 -11.11 -7.23
N ARG A 73 8.66 -12.17 -6.49
CA ARG A 73 9.57 -13.29 -6.14
C ARG A 73 10.81 -12.89 -5.35
N ASP A 74 10.69 -11.84 -4.54
CA ASP A 74 11.71 -11.39 -3.59
C ASP A 74 11.45 -12.05 -2.22
N PHE A 75 11.77 -13.34 -2.13
CA PHE A 75 11.44 -14.13 -0.94
C PHE A 75 12.31 -13.80 0.27
N ASP A 76 13.49 -13.22 0.05
CA ASP A 76 14.38 -12.82 1.14
C ASP A 76 13.71 -11.70 1.95
N ASN A 77 13.25 -10.64 1.28
CA ASN A 77 12.51 -9.57 1.93
C ASN A 77 11.12 -10.01 2.43
N ALA A 78 10.44 -10.94 1.72
CA ALA A 78 9.17 -11.47 2.20
C ALA A 78 9.30 -12.18 3.57
N LEU A 79 10.42 -12.84 3.86
CA LEU A 79 10.62 -13.54 5.14
C LEU A 79 10.96 -12.60 6.30
N GLU A 80 11.29 -11.34 6.02
CA GLU A 80 11.60 -10.33 7.04
C GLU A 80 10.37 -9.55 7.51
N GLU A 81 9.26 -9.64 6.77
CA GLU A 81 7.94 -9.07 7.12
C GLU A 81 7.14 -9.97 8.08
#